data_AF-A0A2H0QTG5-F1
#
_entry.id   AF-A0A2H0QTG5-F1
#
_cell.length_a   1.000
_cell.length_b   1.000
_cell.length_c   1.000
_cell.angle_alpha   90.00
_cell.angle_beta   90.00
_cell.angle_gamma   90.00
#
_symmetry.space_group_name_H-M   'P 1'
#
loop_
_entity.id
_entity.type
_entity.pdbx_description
1 polymer ?
#
loop_
_entity_poly.entity_id
_entity_poly.type
_entity_poly.pdbx_seq_one_letter_code
_entity_poly.pdbx_strand_id
1 'polypeptide(L)'
;MKNLLNKFGIIRLMVGSLKSVVFVMLNLFQHLFYFEKTLKQVQGDTSTIKCTIPNKLNLRIILLIITALLQAGMANAQNEAIRVKDIKEISLDEIGVLDGNSGGLRKHIWHESNRSFMESLLVTMPVKTEPEIRKKLSKLLLLSTATPPRSDKNVVSSVFDIKIKKLALMGDYNNIYRMLSQVPDSRLAEEMHRIYVISFFIANQYIKGCDESENYLKKYPSVFWSKLRVVCNAYNDKKSNVDFDIKLLKEQGHELEKKYQDVVDLFLKKQPDKAKEEWSKIAIKEVLTFPSITMTFPNPQYLFRSPLDKQLVLKWLDTNNKETSDEAKLISGISVFADIDALGTQISIDIWRQFIVYALSKELQIPDYAAYRLLKQTPSNGERILTILHILDREDIQTIPQYLFTQMVYSLNKMGFRREAVWLAQQRLM
;
A
#
# COMPACT_ATOMS: atom_id res chain seq x y z
N MET A 1 9.54 -1.61 -70.59
CA MET A 1 10.72 -1.18 -69.78
C MET A 1 10.90 0.33 -69.59
N LYS A 2 10.22 1.23 -70.32
CA LYS A 2 10.31 2.70 -70.10
C LYS A 2 9.45 3.26 -68.94
N ASN A 3 8.44 2.52 -68.45
CA ASN A 3 7.54 2.98 -67.37
C ASN A 3 8.00 2.67 -65.93
N LEU A 4 9.07 1.88 -65.75
CA LEU A 4 9.64 1.58 -64.41
C LEU A 4 10.74 2.57 -64.01
N LEU A 5 11.45 3.17 -64.98
CA LEU A 5 12.49 4.17 -64.73
C LEU A 5 11.92 5.54 -64.29
N ASN A 6 10.69 5.88 -64.69
CA ASN A 6 10.05 7.15 -64.31
C ASN A 6 9.53 7.14 -62.85
N LYS A 7 9.15 5.97 -62.31
CA LYS A 7 8.72 5.84 -60.90
C LYS A 7 9.89 5.96 -59.92
N PHE A 8 11.07 5.47 -60.27
CA PHE A 8 12.27 5.64 -59.43
C PHE A 8 12.76 7.10 -59.37
N GLY A 9 12.60 7.88 -60.45
CA GLY A 9 12.93 9.31 -60.46
C GLY A 9 12.05 10.14 -59.52
N ILE A 10 10.75 9.86 -59.48
CA ILE A 10 9.78 10.57 -58.63
C ILE A 10 9.96 10.21 -57.15
N ILE A 11 10.21 8.94 -56.83
CA ILE A 11 10.49 8.50 -55.45
C ILE A 11 11.80 9.13 -54.93
N ARG A 12 12.83 9.24 -55.78
CA ARG A 12 14.12 9.86 -55.39
C ARG A 12 13.99 11.37 -55.14
N LEU A 13 13.14 12.06 -55.90
CA LEU A 13 12.79 13.48 -55.66
C LEU A 13 11.98 13.68 -54.37
N MET A 14 11.02 12.79 -54.07
CA MET A 14 10.23 12.84 -52.84
C MET A 14 11.08 12.58 -51.58
N VAL A 15 12.01 11.62 -51.63
CA VAL A 15 12.91 11.33 -50.49
C VAL A 15 13.91 12.45 -50.25
N GLY A 16 14.42 13.12 -51.31
CA GLY A 16 15.27 14.30 -51.18
C GLY A 16 14.53 15.52 -50.58
N SER A 17 13.28 15.71 -51.00
CA SER A 17 12.37 16.72 -50.45
C SER A 17 12.08 16.48 -48.96
N LEU A 18 11.77 15.24 -48.57
CA LEU A 18 11.44 14.90 -47.19
C LEU A 18 12.63 15.08 -46.24
N LYS A 19 13.85 14.70 -46.67
CA LYS A 19 15.07 14.95 -45.89
C LYS A 19 15.32 16.44 -45.68
N SER A 20 15.05 17.26 -46.69
CA SER A 20 15.20 18.71 -46.60
C SER A 20 14.17 19.33 -45.64
N VAL A 21 12.92 18.85 -45.67
CA VAL A 21 11.86 19.29 -44.74
C VAL A 21 12.19 18.90 -43.30
N VAL A 22 12.65 17.67 -43.07
CA VAL A 22 13.06 17.20 -41.73
C VAL A 22 14.27 17.98 -41.23
N PHE A 23 15.25 18.30 -42.10
CA PHE A 23 16.43 19.08 -41.71
C PHE A 23 16.11 20.54 -41.39
N VAL A 24 15.18 21.16 -42.13
CA VAL A 24 14.68 22.51 -41.83
C VAL A 24 13.88 22.50 -40.54
N MET A 25 13.02 21.50 -40.34
CA MET A 25 12.24 21.33 -39.09
C MET A 25 13.17 21.14 -37.89
N LEU A 26 14.22 20.31 -37.99
CA LEU A 26 15.19 20.10 -36.91
C LEU A 26 15.95 21.38 -36.56
N ASN A 27 16.40 22.15 -37.56
CA ASN A 27 17.10 23.42 -37.33
C ASN A 27 16.16 24.48 -36.73
N LEU A 28 14.90 24.54 -37.18
CA LEU A 28 13.91 25.45 -36.60
C LEU A 28 13.63 25.08 -35.13
N PHE A 29 13.54 23.78 -34.85
CA PHE A 29 13.33 23.27 -33.49
C PHE A 29 14.51 23.60 -32.57
N GLN A 30 15.74 23.42 -33.05
CA GLN A 30 16.95 23.81 -32.32
C GLN A 30 16.99 25.33 -32.04
N HIS A 31 16.62 26.18 -33.00
CA HIS A 31 16.60 27.62 -32.78
C HIS A 31 15.49 28.10 -31.83
N LEU A 32 14.33 27.43 -31.81
CA LEU A 32 13.22 27.81 -30.93
C LEU A 32 13.42 27.34 -29.48
N PHE A 33 13.99 26.16 -29.27
CA PHE A 33 14.16 25.61 -27.91
C PHE A 33 15.47 26.00 -27.23
N TYR A 34 16.54 26.25 -27.97
CA TYR A 34 17.86 26.51 -27.36
C TYR A 34 18.17 28.00 -27.16
N PHE A 35 17.40 28.91 -27.78
CA PHE A 35 17.69 30.36 -27.77
C PHE A 35 16.54 31.25 -27.28
N GLU A 36 15.47 30.71 -26.68
CA GLU A 36 14.29 31.45 -26.18
C GLU A 36 13.74 32.52 -27.16
N LYS A 37 13.82 32.27 -28.48
CA LYS A 37 13.29 33.20 -29.48
C LYS A 37 11.84 32.89 -29.80
N THR A 38 11.01 33.93 -29.92
CA THR A 38 9.61 33.81 -30.34
C THR A 38 9.49 33.64 -31.87
N LEU A 39 8.39 33.04 -32.34
CA LEU A 39 8.15 32.76 -33.77
C LEU A 39 8.26 34.01 -34.67
N LYS A 40 7.88 35.19 -34.13
CA LYS A 40 8.01 36.49 -34.82
C LYS A 40 9.46 36.95 -35.00
N GLN A 41 10.36 36.58 -34.09
CA GLN A 41 11.78 36.91 -34.18
C GLN A 41 12.53 36.04 -35.21
N VAL A 42 12.04 34.83 -35.47
CA VAL A 42 12.60 33.93 -36.50
C VAL A 42 12.19 34.33 -37.92
N GLN A 43 11.00 34.91 -38.09
CA GLN A 43 10.55 35.45 -39.39
C GLN A 43 11.34 36.68 -39.87
N GLY A 44 11.95 37.45 -38.95
CA GLY A 44 12.75 38.63 -39.28
C GLY A 44 14.16 38.33 -39.81
N ASP A 45 14.65 37.11 -39.61
CA ASP A 45 16.06 36.73 -39.84
C ASP A 45 16.17 35.79 -41.06
N THR A 46 15.78 36.28 -42.24
CA THR A 46 15.73 35.49 -43.48
C THR A 46 17.09 35.36 -44.19
N SER A 47 18.16 35.93 -43.63
CA SER A 47 19.52 35.90 -44.20
C SER A 47 20.26 34.59 -43.89
N THR A 48 19.98 33.94 -42.76
CA THR A 48 20.64 32.69 -42.31
C THR A 48 20.04 31.42 -42.92
N ILE A 49 18.80 31.46 -43.41
CA ILE A 49 18.11 30.29 -44.00
C ILE A 49 18.50 30.06 -45.48
N LYS A 50 19.21 31.01 -46.12
CA LYS A 50 19.55 30.95 -47.55
C LYS A 50 20.66 29.98 -47.95
N CYS A 51 21.41 29.39 -47.02
CA CYS A 51 22.59 28.58 -47.37
C CYS A 51 22.37 27.08 -47.55
N THR A 52 21.14 26.55 -47.44
CA THR A 52 20.97 25.08 -47.39
C THR A 52 19.73 24.56 -48.12
N ILE A 53 19.35 25.14 -49.27
CA ILE A 53 18.28 24.59 -50.11
C ILE A 53 18.71 24.60 -51.58
N PRO A 54 18.81 23.44 -52.27
CA PRO A 54 19.09 23.41 -53.70
C PRO A 54 17.95 24.03 -54.52
N ASN A 55 18.34 24.86 -55.49
CA ASN A 55 17.58 25.78 -56.37
C ASN A 55 16.43 25.21 -57.23
N LYS A 56 15.71 24.16 -56.81
CA LYS A 56 14.60 23.57 -57.60
C LYS A 56 13.27 23.36 -56.87
N LEU A 57 13.11 23.81 -55.62
CA LEU A 57 11.80 23.86 -54.97
C LEU A 57 11.31 25.31 -54.90
N ASN A 58 10.18 25.59 -55.55
CA ASN A 58 9.52 26.89 -55.53
C ASN A 58 9.14 27.24 -54.09
N LEU A 59 9.70 28.34 -53.56
CA LEU A 59 9.49 28.80 -52.18
C LEU A 59 8.00 28.93 -51.82
N ARG A 60 7.14 29.23 -52.80
CA ARG A 60 5.68 29.29 -52.62
C ARG A 60 5.06 27.93 -52.28
N ILE A 61 5.57 26.84 -52.85
CA ILE A 61 5.09 25.48 -52.58
C ILE A 61 5.48 25.06 -51.16
N ILE A 62 6.69 25.39 -50.72
CA ILE A 62 7.14 25.14 -49.34
C ILE A 62 6.27 25.93 -48.36
N LEU A 63 6.01 27.20 -48.65
CA LEU A 63 5.16 28.03 -47.80
C LEU A 63 3.73 27.49 -47.72
N LEU A 64 3.16 27.02 -48.83
CA LEU A 64 1.83 26.40 -48.86
C LEU A 64 1.79 25.10 -48.04
N ILE A 65 2.82 24.25 -48.13
CA ILE A 65 2.91 23.00 -47.35
C ILE A 65 3.04 23.31 -45.86
N ILE A 66 3.87 24.30 -45.48
CA ILE A 66 4.01 24.72 -44.08
C ILE A 66 2.69 25.30 -43.55
N THR A 67 1.98 26.10 -44.36
CA THR A 67 0.70 26.70 -43.97
C THR A 67 -0.39 25.63 -43.82
N ALA A 68 -0.43 24.65 -44.73
CA ALA A 68 -1.34 23.50 -44.65
C ALA A 68 -1.03 22.58 -43.47
N LEU A 69 0.25 22.34 -43.16
CA LEU A 69 0.67 21.57 -41.97
C LEU A 69 0.37 22.31 -40.66
N LEU A 70 0.51 23.65 -40.63
CA LEU A 70 0.12 24.48 -39.49
C LEU A 70 -1.40 24.51 -39.31
N GLN A 71 -2.19 24.61 -40.39
CA GLN A 71 -3.65 24.56 -40.32
C GLN A 71 -4.17 23.16 -39.94
N ALA A 72 -3.55 22.09 -40.45
CA ALA A 72 -3.87 20.72 -40.03
C ALA A 72 -3.47 20.47 -38.56
N GLY A 73 -2.34 21.03 -38.11
CA GLY A 73 -1.90 20.98 -36.72
C GLY A 73 -2.82 21.77 -35.78
N MET A 74 -3.32 22.93 -36.20
CA MET A 74 -4.26 23.74 -35.40
C MET A 74 -5.69 23.18 -35.40
N ALA A 75 -6.13 22.55 -36.49
CA ALA A 75 -7.41 21.84 -36.55
C ALA A 75 -7.41 20.56 -35.67
N ASN A 76 -6.26 19.89 -35.54
CA ASN A 76 -6.09 18.77 -34.59
C ASN A 76 -5.89 19.26 -33.14
N ALA A 77 -5.35 20.46 -32.92
CA ALA A 77 -5.18 21.04 -31.57
C ALA A 77 -6.49 21.55 -30.95
N GLN A 78 -7.54 21.81 -31.75
CA GLN A 78 -8.87 22.16 -31.23
C GLN A 78 -9.81 20.95 -31.03
N ASN A 79 -9.40 19.74 -31.42
CA ASN A 79 -10.16 18.50 -31.18
C ASN A 79 -9.42 17.46 -30.33
N GLU A 80 -8.17 17.75 -29.95
CA GLU A 80 -7.52 17.13 -28.80
C GLU A 80 -7.56 18.11 -27.64
N ALA A 81 -8.76 18.31 -27.08
CA ALA A 81 -8.83 18.46 -25.63
C ALA A 81 -7.93 17.36 -25.07
N ILE A 82 -6.86 17.75 -24.38
CA ILE A 82 -5.96 16.83 -23.70
C ILE A 82 -6.87 15.93 -22.87
N ARG A 83 -7.19 14.75 -23.41
CA ARG A 83 -7.73 13.65 -22.65
C ARG A 83 -6.54 13.24 -21.82
N VAL A 84 -6.40 13.91 -20.67
CA VAL A 84 -5.68 13.38 -19.53
C VAL A 84 -6.29 12.00 -19.36
N LYS A 85 -5.62 11.02 -19.96
CA LYS A 85 -5.93 9.61 -19.85
C LYS A 85 -6.11 9.41 -18.36
N ASP A 86 -7.36 9.18 -17.92
CA ASP A 86 -7.76 9.20 -16.52
C ASP A 86 -6.60 8.68 -15.68
N ILE A 87 -5.92 9.59 -14.96
CA ILE A 87 -4.80 9.20 -14.10
C ILE A 87 -5.47 8.33 -13.07
N LYS A 88 -5.35 7.02 -13.29
CA LYS A 88 -6.00 6.00 -12.48
C LYS A 88 -5.60 6.30 -11.05
N GLU A 89 -6.58 6.80 -10.28
CA GLU A 89 -6.34 7.25 -8.92
C GLU A 89 -5.62 6.13 -8.17
N ILE A 90 -4.45 6.43 -7.61
CA ILE A 90 -3.70 5.44 -6.85
C ILE A 90 -4.58 5.05 -5.67
N SER A 91 -4.96 3.77 -5.62
CA SER A 91 -5.73 3.25 -4.49
C SER A 91 -4.87 3.36 -3.23
N LEU A 92 -5.46 3.81 -2.12
CA LEU A 92 -4.77 3.88 -0.83
C LEU A 92 -4.15 2.54 -0.46
N ASP A 93 -4.84 1.46 -0.79
CA ASP A 93 -4.42 0.09 -0.51
C ASP A 93 -3.06 -0.29 -1.15
N GLU A 94 -2.66 0.41 -2.23
CA GLU A 94 -1.36 0.18 -2.88
C GLU A 94 -0.20 0.84 -2.15
N ILE A 95 -0.47 1.84 -1.30
CA ILE A 95 0.55 2.72 -0.73
C ILE A 95 1.52 1.94 0.16
N GLY A 96 2.79 2.27 0.01
CA GLY A 96 3.93 1.79 0.77
C GLY A 96 5.07 2.80 0.70
N VAL A 97 6.12 2.55 1.48
CA VAL A 97 7.36 3.36 1.53
C VAL A 97 8.58 2.58 1.02
N LEU A 98 8.37 1.32 0.65
CA LEU A 98 9.33 0.45 -0.02
C LEU A 98 8.74 0.00 -1.36
N ASP A 99 9.61 -0.23 -2.32
CA ASP A 99 9.32 -0.79 -3.64
C ASP A 99 10.45 -1.75 -4.06
N GLY A 100 10.33 -2.38 -5.23
CA GLY A 100 11.34 -3.33 -5.70
C GLY A 100 12.76 -2.76 -5.83
N ASN A 101 12.92 -1.44 -5.92
CA ASN A 101 14.22 -0.77 -6.06
C ASN A 101 14.82 -0.35 -4.72
N SER A 102 13.98 -0.17 -3.70
CA SER A 102 14.36 0.24 -2.34
C SER A 102 14.33 -0.92 -1.33
N GLY A 103 14.35 -2.16 -1.83
CA GLY A 103 14.41 -3.37 -0.99
C GLY A 103 13.04 -3.88 -0.51
N GLY A 104 11.94 -3.34 -1.05
CA GLY A 104 10.59 -3.83 -0.87
C GLY A 104 10.24 -5.04 -1.74
N LEU A 105 9.06 -5.60 -1.48
CA LEU A 105 8.47 -6.69 -2.24
C LEU A 105 8.00 -6.21 -3.62
N ARG A 106 7.89 -7.14 -4.57
CA ARG A 106 7.39 -6.84 -5.93
C ARG A 106 5.93 -6.39 -5.89
N LYS A 107 5.54 -5.49 -6.79
CA LYS A 107 4.18 -4.93 -6.86
C LYS A 107 3.05 -5.97 -6.92
N HIS A 108 3.31 -7.14 -7.50
CA HIS A 108 2.34 -8.23 -7.71
C HIS A 108 2.43 -9.36 -6.67
N ILE A 109 2.89 -9.11 -5.43
CA ILE A 109 2.94 -10.16 -4.40
C ILE A 109 1.59 -10.82 -4.11
N TRP A 110 0.49 -10.11 -4.35
CA TRP A 110 -0.88 -10.59 -4.16
C TRP A 110 -1.50 -11.21 -5.43
N HIS A 111 -0.67 -11.57 -6.40
CA HIS A 111 -1.14 -12.17 -7.65
C HIS A 111 -2.06 -13.38 -7.38
N GLU A 112 -3.24 -13.37 -7.98
CA GLU A 112 -4.28 -14.41 -7.83
C GLU A 112 -4.79 -14.65 -6.40
N SER A 113 -4.46 -13.78 -5.45
CA SER A 113 -5.03 -13.84 -4.10
C SER A 113 -6.54 -13.56 -4.11
N ASN A 114 -7.24 -14.17 -3.15
CA ASN A 114 -8.59 -13.75 -2.80
C ASN A 114 -8.50 -12.54 -1.85
N ARG A 115 -9.22 -11.45 -2.14
CA ARG A 115 -9.16 -10.20 -1.35
C ARG A 115 -9.51 -10.43 0.12
N SER A 116 -10.64 -11.10 0.35
CA SER A 116 -11.18 -11.42 1.67
C SER A 116 -10.25 -12.33 2.47
N PHE A 117 -9.65 -13.33 1.81
CA PHE A 117 -8.65 -14.18 2.44
C PHE A 117 -7.39 -13.40 2.87
N MET A 118 -6.87 -12.59 1.95
CA MET A 118 -5.70 -11.74 2.20
C MET A 118 -5.94 -10.78 3.37
N GLU A 119 -7.08 -10.09 3.39
CA GLU A 119 -7.45 -9.20 4.49
C GLU A 119 -7.57 -9.97 5.81
N SER A 120 -8.22 -11.14 5.81
CA SER A 120 -8.33 -11.97 7.02
C SER A 120 -6.94 -12.29 7.61
N LEU A 121 -5.99 -12.72 6.77
CA LEU A 121 -4.63 -13.00 7.21
C LEU A 121 -3.88 -11.75 7.67
N LEU A 122 -4.06 -10.59 7.01
CA LEU A 122 -3.43 -9.33 7.39
C LEU A 122 -3.97 -8.81 8.72
N VAL A 123 -5.29 -8.89 8.94
CA VAL A 123 -5.96 -8.44 10.16
C VAL A 123 -5.54 -9.29 11.35
N THR A 124 -5.45 -10.60 11.18
CA THR A 124 -5.01 -11.52 12.25
C THR A 124 -3.50 -11.64 12.35
N MET A 125 -2.74 -11.01 11.45
CA MET A 125 -1.29 -11.12 11.38
C MET A 125 -0.66 -10.88 12.76
N PRO A 126 0.18 -11.80 13.26
CA PRO A 126 0.85 -11.65 14.55
C PRO A 126 1.71 -10.39 14.58
N VAL A 127 1.62 -9.65 15.69
CA VAL A 127 2.34 -8.39 15.88
C VAL A 127 3.68 -8.57 16.59
N LYS A 128 3.82 -9.65 17.38
CA LYS A 128 5.04 -9.91 18.15
C LYS A 128 6.27 -9.79 17.22
N THR A 129 7.34 -9.15 17.67
CA THR A 129 8.52 -8.89 16.82
C THR A 129 9.58 -10.00 16.85
N GLU A 130 9.55 -10.90 17.85
CA GLU A 130 10.56 -11.96 18.03
C GLU A 130 10.14 -13.37 17.60
N PRO A 131 10.76 -13.99 16.60
CA PRO A 131 12.14 -13.74 16.20
C PRO A 131 12.30 -12.62 15.17
N GLU A 132 13.51 -12.06 15.04
CA GLU A 132 13.86 -11.00 14.08
C GLU A 132 13.39 -11.26 12.63
N ILE A 133 13.37 -12.51 12.17
CA ILE A 133 12.79 -12.85 10.86
C ILE A 133 11.32 -12.44 10.75
N ARG A 134 10.52 -12.60 11.82
CA ARG A 134 9.10 -12.25 11.87
C ARG A 134 8.94 -10.74 11.74
N LYS A 135 9.67 -9.95 12.54
CA LYS A 135 9.73 -8.49 12.41
C LYS A 135 10.12 -8.05 11.01
N LYS A 136 11.14 -8.67 10.41
CA LYS A 136 11.60 -8.34 9.05
C LYS A 136 10.51 -8.62 8.00
N LEU A 137 9.93 -9.82 8.02
CA LEU A 137 8.87 -10.21 7.08
C LEU A 137 7.61 -9.35 7.25
N SER A 138 7.19 -9.06 8.48
CA SER A 138 6.07 -8.15 8.77
C SER A 138 6.36 -6.75 8.22
N LYS A 139 7.53 -6.17 8.50
CA LYS A 139 7.89 -4.85 7.95
C LYS A 139 7.92 -4.84 6.42
N LEU A 140 8.54 -5.84 5.79
CA LEU A 140 8.55 -5.93 4.33
C LEU A 140 7.13 -6.01 3.75
N LEU A 141 6.25 -6.81 4.36
CA LEU A 141 4.88 -6.94 3.89
C LEU A 141 4.07 -5.64 4.04
N LEU A 142 4.14 -5.01 5.21
CA LEU A 142 3.35 -3.81 5.52
C LEU A 142 3.83 -2.57 4.78
N LEU A 143 5.14 -2.44 4.58
CA LEU A 143 5.76 -1.24 4.01
C LEU A 143 5.90 -1.28 2.48
N SER A 144 5.73 -2.44 1.85
CA SER A 144 5.87 -2.57 0.40
C SER A 144 4.67 -2.02 -0.36
N THR A 145 4.98 -1.28 -1.43
CA THR A 145 4.02 -0.85 -2.44
C THR A 145 3.60 -2.07 -3.25
N ALA A 146 2.34 -2.47 -3.10
CA ALA A 146 1.83 -3.69 -3.71
C ALA A 146 0.34 -3.55 -4.04
N THR A 147 -0.06 -4.00 -5.23
CA THR A 147 -1.46 -3.93 -5.66
C THR A 147 -2.24 -5.10 -5.07
N PRO A 148 -3.16 -4.87 -4.11
CA PRO A 148 -4.00 -5.94 -3.61
C PRO A 148 -5.05 -6.31 -4.67
N PRO A 149 -5.70 -7.48 -4.54
CA PRO A 149 -6.83 -7.83 -5.38
C PRO A 149 -7.92 -6.75 -5.26
N ARG A 150 -8.73 -6.59 -6.31
CA ARG A 150 -9.85 -5.64 -6.24
C ARG A 150 -10.85 -6.10 -5.18
N SER A 151 -11.37 -5.12 -4.45
CA SER A 151 -12.44 -5.31 -3.49
C SER A 151 -13.78 -5.35 -4.23
N ASP A 152 -14.63 -6.30 -3.86
CA ASP A 152 -16.06 -6.17 -4.12
C ASP A 152 -16.59 -5.03 -3.24
N LYS A 153 -17.64 -4.33 -3.68
CA LYS A 153 -18.14 -3.06 -3.11
C LYS A 153 -18.51 -3.06 -1.61
N ASN A 154 -18.37 -4.19 -0.92
CA ASN A 154 -18.78 -4.43 0.48
C ASN A 154 -17.58 -4.64 1.43
N VAL A 155 -16.44 -3.97 1.23
CA VAL A 155 -15.28 -4.13 2.12
C VAL A 155 -15.40 -3.28 3.38
N VAL A 156 -15.09 -3.91 4.51
CA VAL A 156 -15.29 -3.39 5.87
C VAL A 156 -14.08 -2.57 6.37
N SER A 157 -12.91 -2.67 5.74
CA SER A 157 -11.70 -1.91 6.12
C SER A 157 -10.69 -1.81 4.98
N SER A 158 -10.01 -0.68 4.82
CA SER A 158 -8.97 -0.52 3.78
C SER A 158 -7.70 -1.29 4.14
N VAL A 159 -6.99 -1.84 3.16
CA VAL A 159 -5.69 -2.53 3.38
C VAL A 159 -4.66 -1.55 3.91
N PHE A 160 -4.75 -0.28 3.49
CA PHE A 160 -3.92 0.79 4.03
C PHE A 160 -4.14 0.96 5.54
N ASP A 161 -5.40 0.95 5.98
CA ASP A 161 -5.76 1.13 7.39
C ASP A 161 -5.20 -0.03 8.23
N ILE A 162 -5.31 -1.25 7.71
CA ILE A 162 -4.74 -2.45 8.36
C ILE A 162 -3.22 -2.31 8.48
N LYS A 163 -2.54 -1.84 7.41
CA LYS A 163 -1.08 -1.61 7.44
C LYS A 163 -0.69 -0.62 8.52
N ILE A 164 -1.35 0.54 8.57
CA ILE A 164 -1.07 1.59 9.56
C ILE A 164 -1.31 1.07 10.98
N LYS A 165 -2.43 0.39 11.23
CA LYS A 165 -2.73 -0.19 12.55
C LYS A 165 -1.69 -1.25 12.94
N LYS A 166 -1.30 -2.16 12.05
CA LYS A 166 -0.27 -3.17 12.34
C LYS A 166 1.10 -2.54 12.62
N LEU A 167 1.52 -1.54 11.85
CA LEU A 167 2.75 -0.81 12.12
C LEU A 167 2.72 -0.11 13.47
N ALA A 168 1.56 0.44 13.87
CA ALA A 168 1.40 1.06 15.16
C ALA A 168 1.54 0.06 16.32
N LEU A 169 0.91 -1.12 16.19
CA LEU A 169 1.05 -2.20 17.15
C LEU A 169 2.50 -2.70 17.24
N MET A 170 3.28 -2.59 16.16
CA MET A 170 4.72 -2.88 16.13
C MET A 170 5.62 -1.72 16.62
N GLY A 171 5.03 -0.56 16.96
CA GLY A 171 5.77 0.64 17.35
C GLY A 171 6.54 1.34 16.21
N ASP A 172 6.23 1.05 14.94
CA ASP A 172 6.95 1.60 13.78
C ASP A 172 6.36 2.95 13.30
N TYR A 173 6.34 3.93 14.21
CA TYR A 173 5.72 5.24 13.98
C TYR A 173 6.42 6.07 12.90
N ASN A 174 7.73 5.90 12.71
CA ASN A 174 8.48 6.59 11.66
C ASN A 174 7.96 6.21 10.26
N ASN A 175 7.69 4.93 10.02
CA ASN A 175 7.15 4.50 8.73
C ASN A 175 5.67 4.84 8.57
N ILE A 176 4.89 4.84 9.67
CA ILE A 176 3.51 5.34 9.66
C ILE A 176 3.46 6.78 9.18
N TYR A 177 4.30 7.66 9.74
CA TYR A 177 4.43 9.05 9.29
C TYR A 177 4.73 9.13 7.79
N ARG A 178 5.71 8.37 7.31
CA ARG A 178 6.09 8.33 5.88
C ARG A 178 4.99 7.80 4.96
N MET A 179 4.10 6.93 5.45
CA MET A 179 2.97 6.41 4.69
C MET A 179 1.80 7.40 4.67
N LEU A 180 1.42 7.94 5.82
CA LEU A 180 0.29 8.87 5.95
C LEU A 180 0.57 10.20 5.24
N SER A 181 1.82 10.68 5.23
CA SER A 181 2.22 11.90 4.50
C SER A 181 2.11 11.79 2.96
N GLN A 182 1.90 10.59 2.41
CA GLN A 182 1.64 10.39 0.98
C GLN A 182 0.16 10.47 0.62
N VAL A 183 -0.73 10.53 1.62
CA VAL A 183 -2.18 10.49 1.42
C VAL A 183 -2.76 11.89 1.60
N PRO A 184 -3.59 12.39 0.66
CA PRO A 184 -4.33 13.63 0.88
C PRO A 184 -5.27 13.54 2.10
N ASP A 185 -5.27 14.56 2.96
CA ASP A 185 -6.09 14.64 4.19
C ASP A 185 -7.60 14.44 3.95
N SER A 186 -8.09 14.70 2.74
CA SER A 186 -9.49 14.49 2.35
C SER A 186 -9.89 13.01 2.28
N ARG A 187 -8.92 12.10 2.16
CA ARG A 187 -9.13 10.65 2.02
C ARG A 187 -8.94 9.87 3.32
N LEU A 188 -8.49 10.52 4.39
CA LEU A 188 -8.21 9.90 5.67
C LEU A 188 -9.38 10.06 6.65
N ALA A 189 -9.70 8.98 7.36
CA ALA A 189 -10.61 9.02 8.50
C ALA A 189 -9.95 9.72 9.71
N GLU A 190 -10.77 10.18 10.68
CA GLU A 190 -10.27 10.80 11.91
C GLU A 190 -9.22 9.92 12.62
N GLU A 191 -9.45 8.61 12.70
CA GLU A 191 -8.52 7.65 13.31
C GLU A 191 -7.10 7.75 12.72
N MET A 192 -7.00 7.88 11.40
CA MET A 192 -5.71 8.00 10.73
C MET A 192 -5.03 9.33 11.03
N HIS A 193 -5.79 10.42 11.16
CA HIS A 193 -5.26 11.71 11.59
C HIS A 193 -4.76 11.68 13.03
N ARG A 194 -5.46 10.97 13.94
CA ARG A 194 -4.99 10.79 15.32
C ARG A 194 -3.66 10.04 15.34
N ILE A 195 -3.55 8.93 14.60
CA ILE A 195 -2.29 8.17 14.47
C ILE A 195 -1.18 9.03 13.85
N TYR A 196 -1.49 9.80 12.80
CA TYR A 196 -0.55 10.73 12.15
C TYR A 196 0.02 11.73 13.16
N VAL A 197 -0.85 12.41 13.91
CA VAL A 197 -0.43 13.41 14.89
C VAL A 197 0.36 12.77 16.04
N ILE A 198 -0.09 11.62 16.55
CA ILE A 198 0.62 10.85 17.58
C ILE A 198 2.04 10.47 17.11
N SER A 199 2.21 10.13 15.84
CA SER A 199 3.52 9.74 15.31
C SER A 199 4.58 10.84 15.46
N PHE A 200 4.20 12.13 15.40
CA PHE A 200 5.12 13.23 15.64
C PHE A 200 5.60 13.28 17.09
N PHE A 201 4.69 13.09 18.04
CA PHE A 201 5.05 13.11 19.46
C PHE A 201 6.02 11.98 19.81
N ILE A 202 5.78 10.78 19.27
CA ILE A 202 6.67 9.62 19.46
C ILE A 202 8.02 9.83 18.77
N ALA A 203 8.04 10.53 17.64
CA ALA A 203 9.27 10.96 16.98
C ALA A 203 9.93 12.20 17.63
N ASN A 204 9.47 12.63 18.81
CA ASN A 204 9.94 13.82 19.54
C ASN A 204 9.81 15.15 18.75
N GLN A 205 8.90 15.22 17.78
CA GLN A 205 8.58 16.40 16.96
C GLN A 205 7.35 17.14 17.52
N TYR A 206 7.44 17.57 18.79
CA TYR A 206 6.30 18.16 19.52
C TYR A 206 5.71 19.41 18.87
N ILE A 207 6.56 20.30 18.36
CA ILE A 207 6.12 21.52 17.66
C ILE A 207 5.20 21.13 16.50
N LYS A 208 5.68 20.24 15.63
CA LYS A 208 4.91 19.76 14.48
C LYS A 208 3.64 19.01 14.89
N GLY A 209 3.72 18.16 15.91
CA GLY A 209 2.55 17.45 16.44
C GLY A 209 1.46 18.40 16.95
N CYS A 210 1.85 19.46 17.65
CA CYS A 210 0.92 20.47 18.14
C CYS A 210 0.33 21.33 17.02
N ASP A 211 1.15 21.75 16.04
CA ASP A 211 0.68 22.52 14.89
C ASP A 211 -0.35 21.74 14.06
N GLU A 212 -0.06 20.46 13.78
CA GLU A 212 -0.99 19.59 13.04
C GLU A 212 -2.27 19.32 13.84
N SER A 213 -2.19 19.19 15.16
CA SER A 213 -3.37 18.96 16.01
C SER A 213 -4.40 20.08 15.93
N GLU A 214 -3.97 21.33 15.77
CA GLU A 214 -4.86 22.49 15.64
C GLU A 214 -5.66 22.47 14.33
N ASN A 215 -5.07 21.95 13.25
CA ASN A 215 -5.78 21.76 11.98
C ASN A 215 -6.92 20.74 12.14
N TYR A 216 -6.65 19.64 12.83
CA TYR A 216 -7.64 18.56 13.01
C TYR A 216 -8.70 18.86 14.07
N LEU A 217 -8.38 19.66 15.08
CA LEU A 217 -9.36 20.10 16.09
C LEU A 217 -10.52 20.87 15.46
N LYS A 218 -10.25 21.69 14.42
CA LYS A 218 -11.30 22.39 13.66
C LYS A 218 -12.17 21.44 12.85
N LYS A 219 -11.59 20.34 12.38
CA LYS A 219 -12.25 19.33 11.55
C LYS A 219 -13.06 18.33 12.37
N TYR A 220 -12.60 18.00 13.58
CA TYR A 220 -13.14 16.95 14.43
C TYR A 220 -13.36 17.46 15.86
N PRO A 221 -14.62 17.68 16.30
CA PRO A 221 -14.92 18.14 17.66
C PRO A 221 -14.89 16.98 18.67
N SER A 222 -13.88 16.11 18.59
CA SER A 222 -13.78 14.96 19.48
C SER A 222 -12.96 15.29 20.74
N VAL A 223 -13.31 14.64 21.85
CA VAL A 223 -12.66 14.83 23.16
C VAL A 223 -11.15 14.63 23.10
N PHE A 224 -10.68 13.73 22.21
CA PHE A 224 -9.26 13.49 21.99
C PHE A 224 -8.51 14.78 21.60
N TRP A 225 -9.00 15.51 20.60
CA TRP A 225 -8.35 16.72 20.12
C TRP A 225 -8.37 17.84 21.18
N SER A 226 -9.46 17.96 21.93
CA SER A 226 -9.55 18.91 23.04
C SER A 226 -8.54 18.60 24.15
N LYS A 227 -8.37 17.32 24.54
CA LYS A 227 -7.34 16.89 25.51
C LYS A 227 -5.92 17.15 24.98
N LEU A 228 -5.69 16.87 23.70
CA LEU A 228 -4.40 17.12 23.06
C LEU A 228 -4.05 18.62 23.03
N ARG A 229 -5.05 19.50 22.78
CA ARG A 229 -4.85 20.95 22.86
C ARG A 229 -4.37 21.39 24.25
N VAL A 230 -4.91 20.83 25.33
CA VAL A 230 -4.44 21.11 26.71
C VAL A 230 -2.96 20.77 26.85
N VAL A 231 -2.54 19.57 26.41
CA VAL A 231 -1.14 19.13 26.45
C VAL A 231 -0.23 20.05 25.63
N CYS A 232 -0.68 20.45 24.44
CA CYS A 232 0.07 21.35 23.57
C CYS A 232 0.17 22.79 24.12
N ASN A 233 -0.87 23.29 24.77
CA ASN A 233 -0.81 24.58 25.47
C ASN A 233 0.16 24.52 26.65
N ALA A 234 0.19 23.41 27.39
CA ALA A 234 1.15 23.20 28.48
C ALA A 234 2.60 23.13 27.95
N TYR A 235 2.85 22.38 26.86
CA TYR A 235 4.15 22.30 26.21
C TYR A 235 4.68 23.68 25.76
N ASN A 236 3.78 24.54 25.28
CA ASN A 236 4.10 25.90 24.83
C ASN A 236 4.10 26.96 25.95
N ASP A 237 4.07 26.55 27.23
CA ASP A 237 4.05 27.44 28.40
C ASP A 237 2.86 28.42 28.43
N LYS A 238 1.74 28.07 27.78
CA LYS A 238 0.51 28.88 27.71
C LYS A 238 -0.43 28.56 28.86
N LYS A 239 0.00 28.81 30.10
CA LYS A 239 -0.75 28.43 31.32
C LYS A 239 -2.20 28.93 31.34
N SER A 240 -2.46 30.18 30.95
CA SER A 240 -3.83 30.72 30.92
C SER A 240 -4.74 29.95 29.95
N ASN A 241 -4.20 29.46 28.82
CA ASN A 241 -4.95 28.66 27.87
C ASN A 241 -5.21 27.26 28.41
N VAL A 242 -4.26 26.67 29.15
CA VAL A 242 -4.46 25.39 29.84
C VAL A 242 -5.64 25.46 30.80
N ASP A 243 -5.68 26.49 31.67
CA ASP A 243 -6.77 26.66 32.64
C ASP A 243 -8.13 26.85 31.94
N PHE A 244 -8.15 27.61 30.85
CA PHE A 244 -9.35 27.81 30.03
C PHE A 244 -9.83 26.49 29.39
N ASP A 245 -8.93 25.76 28.73
CA ASP A 245 -9.29 24.53 28.02
C ASP A 245 -9.78 23.43 28.97
N ILE A 246 -9.19 23.33 30.17
CA ILE A 246 -9.65 22.38 31.19
C ILE A 246 -11.06 22.73 31.68
N LYS A 247 -11.38 24.02 31.85
CA LYS A 247 -12.73 24.45 32.20
C LYS A 247 -13.72 24.16 31.07
N LEU A 248 -13.34 24.46 29.83
CA LEU A 248 -14.18 24.19 28.66
C LEU A 248 -14.48 22.68 28.51
N LEU A 249 -13.49 21.80 28.73
CA LEU A 249 -13.70 20.35 28.76
C LEU A 249 -14.77 19.97 29.79
N LYS A 250 -14.69 20.53 31.01
CA LYS A 250 -15.65 20.28 32.09
C LYS A 250 -17.05 20.76 31.74
N GLU A 251 -17.19 21.95 31.14
CA GLU A 251 -18.46 22.48 30.66
C GLU A 251 -19.09 21.61 29.57
N GLN A 252 -18.27 20.94 28.75
CA GLN A 252 -18.70 19.96 27.75
C GLN A 252 -19.05 18.58 28.34
N GLY A 253 -19.03 18.42 29.66
CA GLY A 253 -19.32 17.15 30.34
C GLY A 253 -18.17 16.14 30.32
N HIS A 254 -16.95 16.60 30.06
CA HIS A 254 -15.75 15.76 30.02
C HIS A 254 -14.72 16.21 31.07
N GLU A 255 -13.91 15.28 31.57
CA GLU A 255 -12.82 15.60 32.48
C GLU A 255 -11.46 15.29 31.84
N LEU A 256 -10.45 16.06 32.23
CA LEU A 256 -9.06 15.72 31.92
C LEU A 256 -8.63 14.58 32.84
N GLU A 257 -8.49 13.38 32.27
CA GLU A 257 -8.05 12.22 33.04
C GLU A 257 -6.69 12.48 33.71
N LYS A 258 -6.47 11.91 34.90
CA LYS A 258 -5.26 12.10 35.70
C LYS A 258 -3.97 11.92 34.89
N LYS A 259 -3.90 10.90 34.02
CA LYS A 259 -2.75 10.64 33.14
C LYS A 259 -2.37 11.86 32.28
N TYR A 260 -3.34 12.59 31.74
CA TYR A 260 -3.09 13.81 30.97
C TYR A 260 -2.72 14.99 31.87
N GLN A 261 -3.38 15.11 33.04
CA GLN A 261 -3.05 16.14 34.03
C GLN A 261 -1.60 16.04 34.51
N ASP A 262 -1.11 14.82 34.77
CA ASP A 262 0.27 14.57 35.21
C ASP A 262 1.28 15.07 34.16
N VAL A 263 1.02 14.85 32.87
CA VAL A 263 1.85 15.36 31.77
C VAL A 263 1.83 16.89 31.70
N VAL A 264 0.64 17.49 31.80
CA VAL A 264 0.45 18.95 31.82
C VAL A 264 1.25 19.57 32.96
N ASP A 265 1.13 19.02 34.17
CA ASP A 265 1.84 19.50 35.35
C ASP A 265 3.35 19.41 35.18
N LEU A 266 3.87 18.36 34.55
CA LEU A 266 5.30 18.21 34.26
C LEU A 266 5.81 19.27 33.28
N PHE A 267 5.04 19.57 32.21
CA PHE A 267 5.39 20.66 31.30
C PHE A 267 5.39 22.02 32.01
N LEU A 268 4.35 22.32 32.80
CA LEU A 268 4.27 23.58 33.57
C LEU A 268 5.36 23.71 34.65
N LYS A 269 5.81 22.59 35.22
CA LYS A 269 6.97 22.53 36.15
C LYS A 269 8.32 22.60 35.45
N LYS A 270 8.35 22.83 34.13
CA LYS A 270 9.57 22.87 33.30
C LYS A 270 10.39 21.58 33.40
N GLN A 271 9.71 20.43 33.44
CA GLN A 271 10.32 19.09 33.37
C GLN A 271 9.97 18.41 32.03
N PRO A 272 10.42 18.97 30.89
CA PRO A 272 9.96 18.54 29.57
C PRO A 272 10.34 17.09 29.26
N ASP A 273 11.52 16.60 29.67
CA ASP A 273 11.93 15.23 29.35
C ASP A 273 11.04 14.18 30.00
N LYS A 274 10.69 14.39 31.28
CA LYS A 274 9.73 13.51 31.99
C LYS A 274 8.32 13.63 31.40
N ALA A 275 7.88 14.86 31.08
CA ALA A 275 6.58 15.07 30.45
C ALA A 275 6.49 14.34 29.11
N LYS A 276 7.56 14.37 28.32
CA LYS A 276 7.64 13.69 27.02
C LYS A 276 7.62 12.17 27.16
N GLU A 277 8.33 11.64 28.15
CA GLU A 277 8.31 10.21 28.47
C GLU A 277 6.90 9.74 28.83
N GLU A 278 6.23 10.43 29.76
CA GLU A 278 4.86 10.11 30.18
C GLU A 278 3.84 10.28 29.04
N TRP A 279 3.97 11.36 28.26
CA TRP A 279 3.14 11.57 27.07
C TRP A 279 3.29 10.44 26.07
N SER A 280 4.51 9.97 25.82
CA SER A 280 4.76 8.88 24.88
C SER A 280 4.02 7.60 25.28
N LYS A 281 3.97 7.28 26.58
CA LYS A 281 3.21 6.13 27.11
C LYS A 281 1.71 6.29 26.85
N ILE A 282 1.16 7.48 27.07
CA ILE A 282 -0.26 7.78 26.80
C ILE A 282 -0.55 7.72 25.30
N ALA A 283 0.28 8.35 24.48
CA ALA A 283 0.12 8.42 23.04
C ALA A 283 0.14 7.02 22.40
N ILE A 284 1.06 6.14 22.84
CA ILE A 284 1.05 4.73 22.43
C ILE A 284 -0.28 4.07 22.82
N LYS A 285 -0.74 4.24 24.07
CA LYS A 285 -2.00 3.64 24.55
C LYS A 285 -3.22 4.12 23.75
N GLU A 286 -3.32 5.41 23.44
CA GLU A 286 -4.40 5.97 22.60
C GLU A 286 -4.46 5.26 21.24
N VAL A 287 -3.30 4.95 20.66
CA VAL A 287 -3.22 4.17 19.41
C VAL A 287 -3.65 2.71 19.60
N LEU A 288 -3.29 2.08 20.71
CA LEU A 288 -3.67 0.70 21.02
C LEU A 288 -5.17 0.55 21.34
N THR A 289 -5.84 1.61 21.79
CA THR A 289 -7.27 1.59 22.15
C THR A 289 -8.22 1.88 20.99
N PHE A 290 -7.72 2.21 19.79
CA PHE A 290 -8.58 2.30 18.63
C PHE A 290 -9.28 0.97 18.42
N PRO A 291 -10.58 0.96 18.04
CA PRO A 291 -11.31 -0.29 17.84
C PRO A 291 -10.45 -1.20 16.99
N SER A 292 -9.99 -2.28 17.62
CA SER A 292 -9.35 -3.42 16.99
C SER A 292 -10.19 -3.67 15.76
N ILE A 293 -9.57 -3.64 14.57
CA ILE A 293 -10.21 -3.89 13.27
C ILE A 293 -11.37 -4.84 13.55
N THR A 294 -12.61 -4.33 13.55
CA THR A 294 -13.75 -5.15 13.99
C THR A 294 -13.70 -6.31 13.02
N MET A 295 -13.27 -7.47 13.51
CA MET A 295 -12.89 -8.60 12.66
C MET A 295 -14.18 -9.16 12.12
N THR A 296 -14.73 -8.48 11.12
CA THR A 296 -15.74 -9.05 10.26
C THR A 296 -14.96 -9.99 9.38
N PHE A 297 -14.74 -11.20 9.91
CA PHE A 297 -14.27 -12.28 9.08
C PHE A 297 -15.25 -12.37 7.91
N PRO A 298 -14.75 -12.26 6.67
CA PRO A 298 -15.60 -12.31 5.51
C PRO A 298 -16.39 -13.61 5.59
N ASN A 299 -17.70 -13.52 5.35
CA ASN A 299 -18.55 -14.70 5.38
C ASN A 299 -17.88 -15.80 4.53
N PRO A 300 -17.67 -17.01 5.06
CA PRO A 300 -16.98 -18.11 4.37
C PRO A 300 -17.46 -18.30 2.93
N GLN A 301 -18.74 -18.02 2.63
CA GLN A 301 -19.27 -18.10 1.27
C GLN A 301 -18.55 -17.26 0.21
N TYR A 302 -17.75 -16.25 0.59
CA TYR A 302 -17.06 -15.33 -0.33
C TYR A 302 -15.66 -15.77 -0.75
N LEU A 303 -15.10 -16.87 -0.22
CA LEU A 303 -13.78 -17.34 -0.70
C LEU A 303 -13.86 -18.29 -1.90
N PHE A 304 -15.04 -18.80 -2.24
CA PHE A 304 -15.19 -19.82 -3.27
C PHE A 304 -15.25 -19.24 -4.69
N ARG A 305 -14.33 -19.68 -5.55
CA ARG A 305 -14.44 -19.49 -7.00
C ARG A 305 -15.25 -20.61 -7.68
N SER A 306 -15.37 -21.78 -7.06
CA SER A 306 -16.06 -22.97 -7.57
C SER A 306 -17.36 -23.25 -6.80
N PRO A 307 -18.51 -23.42 -7.48
CA PRO A 307 -19.75 -23.87 -6.85
C PRO A 307 -19.64 -25.22 -6.15
N LEU A 308 -18.81 -26.13 -6.68
CA LEU A 308 -18.58 -27.45 -6.09
C LEU A 308 -17.83 -27.35 -4.76
N ASP A 309 -16.79 -26.52 -4.68
CA ASP A 309 -16.05 -26.29 -3.43
C ASP A 309 -16.98 -25.71 -2.36
N LYS A 310 -17.84 -24.77 -2.75
CA LYS A 310 -18.84 -24.20 -1.86
C LYS A 310 -19.78 -25.27 -1.32
N GLN A 311 -20.28 -26.16 -2.17
CA GLN A 311 -21.18 -27.24 -1.75
C GLN A 311 -20.48 -28.22 -0.78
N LEU A 312 -19.23 -28.58 -1.05
CA LEU A 312 -18.46 -29.48 -0.19
C LEU A 312 -18.22 -28.88 1.19
N VAL A 313 -17.85 -27.60 1.27
CA VAL A 313 -17.62 -26.93 2.57
C VAL A 313 -18.92 -26.68 3.33
N LEU A 314 -20.01 -26.30 2.65
CA LEU A 314 -21.33 -26.18 3.30
C LEU A 314 -21.78 -27.53 3.86
N LYS A 315 -21.61 -28.61 3.10
CA LYS A 315 -21.89 -29.96 3.59
C LYS A 315 -21.03 -30.33 4.80
N TRP A 316 -19.74 -29.96 4.82
CA TRP A 316 -18.89 -30.14 5.99
C TRP A 316 -19.42 -29.35 7.21
N LEU A 317 -19.78 -28.08 7.05
CA LEU A 317 -20.34 -27.26 8.13
C LEU A 317 -21.63 -27.88 8.68
N ASP A 318 -22.54 -28.31 7.81
CA ASP A 318 -23.82 -28.90 8.20
C ASP A 318 -23.65 -30.24 8.92
N THR A 319 -22.75 -31.09 8.41
CA THR A 319 -22.52 -32.45 8.95
C THR A 319 -21.86 -32.41 10.32
N ASN A 320 -20.99 -31.42 10.56
CA ASN A 320 -20.25 -31.27 11.81
C ASN A 320 -20.96 -30.39 12.85
N ASN A 321 -22.23 -30.02 12.65
CA ASN A 321 -23.03 -29.38 13.69
C ASN A 321 -23.21 -30.24 14.96
N LYS A 322 -22.89 -31.54 14.89
CA LYS A 322 -22.93 -32.49 16.01
C LYS A 322 -21.67 -32.52 16.87
N GLU A 323 -20.55 -31.97 16.39
CA GLU A 323 -19.30 -31.87 17.17
C GLU A 323 -19.42 -30.82 18.27
N THR A 324 -18.87 -31.11 19.44
CA THR A 324 -19.04 -30.31 20.66
C THR A 324 -18.11 -29.09 20.73
N SER A 325 -17.01 -29.06 19.97
CA SER A 325 -16.06 -27.94 19.93
C SER A 325 -15.69 -27.50 18.51
N ASP A 326 -15.32 -26.22 18.36
CA ASP A 326 -14.86 -25.66 17.08
C ASP A 326 -13.57 -26.33 16.57
N GLU A 327 -12.71 -26.76 17.49
CA GLU A 327 -11.47 -27.49 17.18
C GLU A 327 -11.77 -28.89 16.62
N ALA A 328 -12.71 -29.63 17.21
CA ALA A 328 -13.09 -30.95 16.71
C ALA A 328 -13.70 -30.87 15.30
N LYS A 329 -14.55 -29.87 15.04
CA LYS A 329 -15.09 -29.58 13.69
C LYS A 329 -13.98 -29.34 12.67
N LEU A 330 -12.99 -28.55 13.05
CA LEU A 330 -11.86 -28.19 12.21
C LEU A 330 -11.01 -29.42 11.87
N ILE A 331 -10.65 -30.22 12.89
CA ILE A 331 -9.87 -31.46 12.73
C ILE A 331 -10.60 -32.47 11.84
N SER A 332 -11.90 -32.71 12.08
CA SER A 332 -12.68 -33.65 11.28
C SER A 332 -12.75 -33.21 9.80
N GLY A 333 -12.93 -31.91 9.56
CA GLY A 333 -12.95 -31.35 8.21
C GLY A 333 -11.64 -31.56 7.48
N ILE A 334 -10.54 -31.11 8.07
CA ILE A 334 -9.22 -31.22 7.46
C ILE A 334 -8.88 -32.67 7.13
N SER A 335 -9.21 -33.61 8.01
CA SER A 335 -8.92 -35.03 7.81
C SER A 335 -9.60 -35.56 6.54
N VAL A 336 -10.90 -35.30 6.38
CA VAL A 336 -11.67 -35.74 5.20
C VAL A 336 -11.09 -35.15 3.90
N PHE A 337 -10.79 -33.85 3.88
CA PHE A 337 -10.23 -33.24 2.67
C PHE A 337 -8.76 -33.65 2.44
N ALA A 338 -7.99 -33.94 3.48
CA ALA A 338 -6.63 -34.45 3.34
C ALA A 338 -6.63 -35.85 2.70
N ASP A 339 -7.56 -36.71 3.10
CA ASP A 339 -7.73 -38.04 2.51
C ASP A 339 -8.10 -37.95 1.02
N ILE A 340 -9.06 -37.08 0.67
CA ILE A 340 -9.45 -36.86 -0.73
C ILE A 340 -8.27 -36.34 -1.57
N ASP A 341 -7.44 -35.46 -1.01
CA ASP A 341 -6.27 -34.95 -1.72
C ASP A 341 -5.19 -36.02 -1.89
N ALA A 342 -5.00 -36.88 -0.88
CA ALA A 342 -4.05 -37.97 -0.92
C ALA A 342 -4.40 -38.98 -2.04
N LEU A 343 -5.66 -39.07 -2.44
CA LEU A 343 -6.12 -39.86 -3.59
C LEU A 343 -5.78 -39.24 -4.96
N GLY A 344 -5.06 -38.11 -4.99
CA GLY A 344 -4.67 -37.41 -6.23
C GLY A 344 -5.78 -36.54 -6.81
N THR A 345 -6.89 -36.36 -6.08
CA THR A 345 -7.93 -35.41 -6.47
C THR A 345 -7.40 -34.00 -6.29
N GLN A 346 -7.42 -33.18 -7.34
CA GLN A 346 -6.96 -31.80 -7.25
C GLN A 346 -7.96 -30.96 -6.45
N ILE A 347 -7.80 -30.92 -5.13
CA ILE A 347 -8.58 -30.05 -4.26
C ILE A 347 -8.16 -28.60 -4.48
N SER A 348 -9.16 -27.75 -4.71
CA SER A 348 -8.98 -26.31 -4.82
C SER A 348 -8.30 -25.73 -3.60
N ILE A 349 -7.36 -24.81 -3.82
CA ILE A 349 -6.67 -24.10 -2.74
C ILE A 349 -7.65 -23.29 -1.86
N ASP A 350 -8.80 -22.91 -2.42
CA ASP A 350 -9.84 -22.16 -1.70
C ASP A 350 -10.40 -22.95 -0.51
N ILE A 351 -10.43 -24.29 -0.58
CA ILE A 351 -10.86 -25.13 0.55
C ILE A 351 -9.88 -24.99 1.72
N TRP A 352 -8.56 -25.00 1.45
CA TRP A 352 -7.56 -24.80 2.49
C TRP A 352 -7.59 -23.38 3.07
N ARG A 353 -7.89 -22.37 2.25
CA ARG A 353 -8.11 -20.99 2.70
C ARG A 353 -9.26 -20.91 3.71
N GLN A 354 -10.34 -21.68 3.51
CA GLN A 354 -11.46 -21.72 4.45
C GLN A 354 -11.09 -22.26 5.82
N PHE A 355 -10.38 -23.39 5.87
CA PHE A 355 -9.95 -23.94 7.16
C PHE A 355 -9.06 -22.97 7.92
N ILE A 356 -8.20 -22.24 7.21
CA ILE A 356 -7.37 -21.19 7.80
C ILE A 356 -8.24 -20.03 8.33
N VAL A 357 -9.18 -19.51 7.54
CA VAL A 357 -10.07 -18.41 7.99
C VAL A 357 -10.94 -18.84 9.15
N TYR A 358 -11.47 -20.07 9.12
CA TYR A 358 -12.24 -20.64 10.22
C TYR A 358 -11.41 -20.70 11.49
N ALA A 359 -10.20 -21.28 11.44
CA ALA A 359 -9.29 -21.37 12.57
C ALA A 359 -9.01 -19.97 13.16
N LEU A 360 -8.63 -19.03 12.31
CA LEU A 360 -8.36 -17.65 12.70
C LEU A 360 -9.57 -16.95 13.31
N SER A 361 -10.79 -17.21 12.81
CA SER A 361 -12.03 -16.64 13.35
C SER A 361 -12.42 -17.17 14.72
N LYS A 362 -11.84 -18.32 15.11
CA LYS A 362 -12.05 -18.99 16.39
C LYS A 362 -10.84 -18.86 17.31
N GLU A 363 -9.87 -18.03 16.95
CA GLU A 363 -8.60 -17.87 17.67
C GLU A 363 -7.84 -19.21 17.84
N LEU A 364 -8.06 -20.13 16.91
CA LEU A 364 -7.38 -21.43 16.86
C LEU A 364 -6.08 -21.33 16.05
N GLN A 365 -5.14 -22.22 16.35
CA GLN A 365 -3.91 -22.37 15.59
C GLN A 365 -4.22 -22.73 14.13
N ILE A 366 -3.49 -22.11 13.19
CA ILE A 366 -3.60 -22.48 11.79
C ILE A 366 -3.24 -23.96 11.63
N PRO A 367 -4.09 -24.79 10.96
CA PRO A 367 -3.81 -26.19 10.78
C PRO A 367 -2.61 -26.47 9.88
N ASP A 368 -1.75 -27.41 10.30
CA ASP A 368 -0.49 -27.69 9.61
C ASP A 368 -0.67 -28.14 8.16
N TYR A 369 -1.62 -29.04 7.92
CA TYR A 369 -1.87 -29.55 6.59
C TYR A 369 -2.37 -28.45 5.65
N ALA A 370 -3.31 -27.61 6.10
CA ALA A 370 -3.81 -26.47 5.34
C ALA A 370 -2.70 -25.45 5.06
N ALA A 371 -1.85 -25.15 6.05
CA ALA A 371 -0.70 -24.27 5.90
C ALA A 371 0.31 -24.82 4.88
N TYR A 372 0.66 -26.11 4.97
CA TYR A 372 1.56 -26.77 4.03
C TYR A 372 1.03 -26.67 2.59
N ARG A 373 -0.27 -26.96 2.39
CA ARG A 373 -0.92 -26.85 1.09
C ARG A 373 -0.91 -25.43 0.56
N LEU A 374 -1.20 -24.44 1.41
CA LEU A 374 -1.13 -23.04 1.05
C LEU A 374 0.29 -22.64 0.62
N LEU A 375 1.31 -22.96 1.40
CA LEU A 375 2.71 -22.67 1.05
C LEU A 375 3.15 -23.33 -0.27
N LYS A 376 2.66 -24.54 -0.55
CA LYS A 376 3.02 -25.31 -1.73
C LYS A 376 2.32 -24.84 -3.01
N GLN A 377 1.03 -24.50 -2.91
CA GLN A 377 0.17 -24.33 -4.09
C GLN A 377 -0.22 -22.88 -4.38
N THR A 378 -0.19 -21.98 -3.39
CA THR A 378 -0.60 -20.60 -3.67
C THR A 378 0.34 -19.92 -4.67
N PRO A 379 -0.18 -19.21 -5.68
CA PRO A 379 0.62 -18.36 -6.57
C PRO A 379 1.08 -17.06 -5.88
N SER A 380 0.45 -16.68 -4.76
CA SER A 380 0.67 -15.41 -4.07
C SER A 380 1.81 -15.48 -3.07
N ASN A 381 2.88 -14.73 -3.31
CA ASN A 381 3.98 -14.61 -2.34
C ASN A 381 3.52 -13.90 -1.06
N GLY A 382 2.56 -12.98 -1.14
CA GLY A 382 1.98 -12.33 0.03
C GLY A 382 1.26 -13.31 0.96
N GLU A 383 0.47 -14.24 0.40
CA GLU A 383 -0.15 -15.32 1.18
C GLU A 383 0.89 -16.24 1.82
N ARG A 384 1.99 -16.57 1.10
CA ARG A 384 3.07 -17.39 1.68
C ARG A 384 3.72 -16.70 2.88
N ILE A 385 4.05 -15.42 2.74
CA ILE A 385 4.67 -14.64 3.82
C ILE A 385 3.75 -14.58 5.03
N LEU A 386 2.47 -14.24 4.85
CA LEU A 386 1.50 -14.22 5.95
C LEU A 386 1.34 -15.59 6.62
N THR A 387 1.26 -16.66 5.84
CA THR A 387 1.20 -18.03 6.37
C THR A 387 2.43 -18.35 7.23
N ILE A 388 3.63 -18.00 6.75
CA ILE A 388 4.88 -18.17 7.51
C ILE A 388 4.84 -17.35 8.81
N LEU A 389 4.39 -16.10 8.77
CA LEU A 389 4.26 -15.25 9.96
C LEU A 389 3.35 -15.88 11.02
N HIS A 390 2.22 -16.45 10.60
CA HIS A 390 1.30 -17.18 11.48
C HIS A 390 1.89 -18.48 12.05
N ILE A 391 2.63 -19.25 11.25
CA ILE A 391 3.32 -20.44 11.76
C ILE A 391 4.40 -20.06 12.78
N LEU A 392 5.12 -18.96 12.54
CA LEU A 392 6.17 -18.45 13.44
C LEU A 392 5.64 -17.74 14.69
N ASP A 393 4.33 -17.58 14.86
CA ASP A 393 3.74 -17.08 16.12
C ASP A 393 3.51 -18.19 17.16
N ARG A 394 3.70 -19.46 16.75
CA ARG A 394 3.77 -20.59 17.66
C ARG A 394 4.93 -20.43 18.63
N GLU A 395 4.75 -20.91 19.85
CA GLU A 395 5.68 -20.66 20.96
C GLU A 395 7.09 -21.20 20.72
N ASP A 396 7.22 -22.32 20.00
CA ASP A 396 8.51 -22.95 19.76
C ASP A 396 8.64 -23.45 18.32
N ILE A 397 9.69 -22.97 17.62
CA ILE A 397 10.06 -23.40 16.27
C ILE A 397 10.27 -24.92 16.24
N GLN A 398 10.75 -25.55 17.31
CA GLN A 398 10.99 -27.00 17.41
C GLN A 398 9.70 -27.83 17.36
N THR A 399 8.55 -27.24 17.66
CA THR A 399 7.25 -27.95 17.60
C THR A 399 6.68 -28.04 16.19
N ILE A 400 7.21 -27.25 15.23
CA ILE A 400 6.71 -27.24 13.84
C ILE A 400 7.02 -28.60 13.19
N PRO A 401 6.06 -29.29 12.56
CA PRO A 401 6.34 -30.55 11.88
C PRO A 401 7.38 -30.40 10.76
N GLN A 402 8.24 -31.40 10.59
CA GLN A 402 9.38 -31.34 9.65
C GLN A 402 8.95 -31.04 8.20
N TYR A 403 7.84 -31.61 7.74
CA TYR A 403 7.32 -31.37 6.39
C TYR A 403 6.91 -29.90 6.18
N LEU A 404 6.29 -29.29 7.19
CA LEU A 404 5.84 -27.91 7.16
C LEU A 404 7.04 -26.97 7.24
N PHE A 405 7.97 -27.24 8.16
CA PHE A 405 9.21 -26.48 8.31
C PHE A 405 10.03 -26.46 7.01
N THR A 406 10.22 -27.63 6.39
CA THR A 406 10.93 -27.74 5.11
C THR A 406 10.25 -26.90 4.03
N GLN A 407 8.92 -26.93 3.97
CA GLN A 407 8.15 -26.14 3.01
C GLN A 407 8.24 -24.62 3.27
N MET A 408 8.32 -24.19 4.54
CA MET A 408 8.55 -22.78 4.89
C MET A 408 9.92 -22.31 4.39
N VAL A 409 10.98 -23.06 4.69
CA VAL A 409 12.36 -22.76 4.27
C VAL A 409 12.45 -22.71 2.74
N TYR A 410 11.87 -23.70 2.05
CA TYR A 410 11.80 -23.73 0.60
C TYR A 410 11.06 -22.49 0.03
N SER A 411 9.92 -22.13 0.62
CA SER A 411 9.12 -20.98 0.19
C SER A 411 9.88 -19.66 0.35
N LEU A 412 10.56 -19.47 1.47
CA LEU A 412 11.39 -18.29 1.72
C LEU A 412 12.52 -18.18 0.71
N ASN A 413 13.26 -19.27 0.48
CA ASN A 413 14.33 -19.30 -0.50
C ASN A 413 13.83 -18.98 -1.92
N LYS A 414 12.70 -19.57 -2.34
CA LYS A 414 12.08 -19.31 -3.64
C LYS A 414 11.65 -17.85 -3.82
N MET A 415 11.30 -17.17 -2.72
CA MET A 415 10.95 -15.75 -2.72
C MET A 415 12.17 -14.81 -2.64
N GLY A 416 13.39 -15.34 -2.54
CA GLY A 416 14.63 -14.57 -2.44
C GLY A 416 15.10 -14.29 -1.01
N PHE A 417 14.43 -14.83 0.01
CA PHE A 417 14.78 -14.70 1.43
C PHE A 417 15.77 -15.77 1.88
N ARG A 418 16.87 -15.94 1.12
CA ARG A 418 17.83 -17.03 1.37
C ARG A 418 18.50 -16.90 2.74
N ARG A 419 18.85 -15.68 3.16
CA ARG A 419 19.50 -15.44 4.46
C ARG A 419 18.57 -15.81 5.62
N GLU A 420 17.31 -15.43 5.51
CA GLU A 420 16.26 -15.73 6.48
C GLU A 420 15.93 -17.22 6.53
N ALA A 421 15.90 -17.88 5.37
CA ALA A 421 15.71 -19.32 5.27
C ALA A 421 16.84 -20.10 5.96
N VAL A 422 18.10 -19.70 5.74
CA VAL A 422 19.27 -20.29 6.41
C VAL A 422 19.21 -20.03 7.92
N TRP A 423 18.89 -18.81 8.32
CA TRP A 423 18.77 -18.46 9.75
C TRP A 423 17.72 -19.34 10.45
N LEU A 424 16.53 -19.50 9.86
CA LEU A 424 15.50 -20.40 10.42
C LEU A 424 16.00 -21.85 10.53
N ALA A 425 16.67 -22.36 9.49
CA ALA A 425 17.23 -23.71 9.51
C ALA A 425 18.26 -23.88 10.64
N GLN A 426 19.09 -22.86 10.91
CA GLN A 426 20.04 -22.88 12.02
C GLN A 426 19.34 -22.85 13.38
N GLN A 427 18.29 -22.05 13.56
CA GLN A 427 17.53 -22.03 14.81
C GLN A 427 16.88 -23.37 15.14
N ARG A 428 16.55 -24.18 14.12
CA ARG A 428 16.00 -25.52 14.32
C ARG A 428 17.06 -26.53 14.80
N LEU A 429 18.35 -26.25 14.60
CA LEU A 429 19.46 -27.12 15.03
C LEU A 429 19.95 -26.80 16.43
N MET A 430 19.65 -25.60 16.95
CA MET A 430 19.94 -25.17 18.32
C MET A 430 18.77 -25.51 19.23
#